data_AF-A0A392NGQ0-F1
#
_entry.id   AF-A0A392NGQ0-F1
#
_cell.length_a   1.000
_cell.length_b   1.000
_cell.length_c   1.000
_cell.angle_alpha   90.00
_cell.angle_beta   90.00
_cell.angle_gamma   90.00
#
_symmetry.space_group_name_H-M   'P 1'
#
loop_
_entity.id
_entity.type
_entity.pdbx_description
1 polymer ?
#
loop_
_entity_poly.entity_id
_entity_poly.type
_entity_poly.pdbx_seq_one_letter_code
_entity_poly.pdbx_strand_id
1 'polypeptide(L)'
;MPMETPADDSIFHYDEAGQTQFQRDKPWANDPHYFKRVKISALALLKMVVHARSGGTIEVMGLMQGKTDADSIIVMDAFALPVEGTETRVNAQADAYEYMVDYSQTNKQAGRLENVVGWYHSHPGYGCWLSGIDVSTQMLNQQFQEPFLAVVIDPTRTVSAGKVEIGAFRTYPEGYKPPDDPISEYQTIPLNKIEDFGVHCKQ
;
A
#
# COMPACT_ATOMS: atom_id res chain seq x y z
N MET A 1 6.45 -36.80 15.77
CA MET A 1 6.72 -36.55 14.34
C MET A 1 6.58 -35.06 14.12
N PRO A 2 7.53 -34.37 13.46
CA PRO A 2 7.34 -32.97 13.12
C PRO A 2 6.17 -32.91 12.13
N MET A 3 5.18 -32.09 12.43
CA MET A 3 4.06 -31.84 11.53
C MET A 3 4.63 -30.99 10.38
N GLU A 4 4.74 -31.56 9.17
CA GLU A 4 5.13 -30.79 7.99
C GLU A 4 4.13 -29.64 7.83
N THR A 5 4.62 -28.41 7.85
CA THR A 5 3.81 -27.23 7.52
C THR A 5 3.30 -27.42 6.09
N PRO A 6 1.98 -27.36 5.86
CA PRO A 6 1.42 -27.40 4.51
C PRO A 6 2.14 -26.36 3.63
N ALA A 7 2.37 -26.65 2.36
CA ALA A 7 3.02 -25.73 1.43
C ALA A 7 2.38 -24.32 1.42
N ASP A 8 1.07 -24.24 1.70
CA ASP A 8 0.30 -23.00 1.84
C ASP A 8 0.73 -22.11 3.02
N ASP A 9 1.27 -22.67 4.10
CA ASP A 9 1.64 -21.91 5.30
C ASP A 9 3.04 -21.27 5.20
N SER A 10 3.82 -21.66 4.18
CA SER A 10 5.17 -21.12 3.94
C SER A 10 5.17 -19.59 3.76
N ILE A 11 4.07 -19.02 3.27
CA ILE A 11 3.92 -17.56 3.12
C ILE A 11 3.94 -16.82 4.46
N PHE A 12 3.58 -17.48 5.56
CA PHE A 12 3.58 -16.89 6.90
C PHE A 12 4.93 -16.98 7.61
N HIS A 13 5.88 -17.76 7.09
CA HIS A 13 7.23 -17.84 7.67
C HIS A 13 8.02 -16.55 7.39
N TYR A 14 8.61 -15.94 8.41
CA TYR A 14 9.46 -14.76 8.25
C TYR A 14 10.96 -15.16 8.29
N ASP A 15 11.64 -15.02 7.15
CA ASP A 15 13.10 -15.21 7.05
C ASP A 15 13.82 -13.86 7.20
N GLU A 16 14.25 -13.55 8.42
CA GLU A 16 14.93 -12.29 8.73
C GLU A 16 16.25 -12.11 7.95
N ALA A 17 17.02 -13.19 7.79
CA ALA A 17 18.29 -13.15 7.06
C ALA A 17 18.05 -12.88 5.56
N GLY A 18 17.06 -13.56 4.97
CA GLY A 18 16.63 -13.32 3.60
C GLY A 18 16.13 -11.90 3.36
N GLN A 19 15.29 -11.37 4.26
CA GLN A 19 14.80 -9.98 4.16
C GLN A 19 15.95 -8.97 4.28
N THR A 20 16.89 -9.18 5.20
CA THR A 20 18.05 -8.30 5.37
C THR A 20 18.94 -8.30 4.13
N GLN A 21 19.16 -9.49 3.55
CA GLN A 21 19.93 -9.63 2.32
C GLN A 21 19.26 -8.92 1.14
N PHE A 22 17.95 -9.13 0.96
CA PHE A 22 17.16 -8.49 -0.09
C PHE A 22 17.18 -6.97 0.03
N GLN A 23 17.05 -6.44 1.26
CA GLN A 23 17.14 -5.02 1.56
C GLN A 23 18.52 -4.41 1.24
N ARG A 24 19.58 -5.20 1.43
CA ARG A 24 20.95 -4.78 1.09
C ARG A 24 21.19 -4.75 -0.41
N ASP A 25 20.70 -5.76 -1.12
CA ASP A 25 20.98 -5.96 -2.55
C ASP A 25 20.17 -5.00 -3.44
N LYS A 26 19.01 -4.53 -2.94
CA LYS A 26 18.13 -3.57 -3.61
C LYS A 26 17.90 -3.88 -5.11
N PRO A 27 17.45 -5.10 -5.46
CA PRO A 27 17.31 -5.50 -6.87
C PRO A 27 16.35 -4.58 -7.66
N TRP A 28 15.38 -3.96 -7.00
CA TRP A 28 14.46 -2.96 -7.59
C TRP A 28 15.14 -1.65 -8.01
N ALA A 29 16.35 -1.34 -7.54
CA ALA A 29 17.04 -0.10 -7.88
C ALA A 29 17.44 -0.03 -9.38
N ASN A 30 17.55 -1.19 -10.03
CA ASN A 30 17.96 -1.29 -11.44
C ASN A 30 16.80 -1.53 -12.40
N ASP A 31 15.59 -1.79 -11.89
CA ASP A 31 14.39 -2.06 -12.69
C ASP A 31 13.17 -1.37 -12.05
N PRO A 32 12.66 -0.27 -12.65
CA PRO A 32 11.50 0.43 -12.12
C PRO A 32 10.21 -0.43 -12.14
N HIS A 33 10.21 -1.55 -12.86
CA HIS A 33 9.12 -2.53 -12.93
C HIS A 33 9.42 -3.82 -12.16
N TYR A 34 10.39 -3.79 -11.24
CA TYR A 34 10.82 -4.99 -10.51
C TYR A 34 9.66 -5.67 -9.77
N PHE A 35 8.85 -4.89 -9.03
CA PHE A 35 7.68 -5.41 -8.33
C PHE A 35 6.48 -5.49 -9.27
N LYS A 36 5.98 -6.70 -9.48
CA LYS A 36 4.89 -7.01 -10.44
C LYS A 36 3.65 -7.55 -9.77
N ARG A 37 3.76 -7.96 -8.50
CA ARG A 37 2.72 -8.68 -7.79
C ARG A 37 2.57 -8.12 -6.39
N VAL A 38 1.32 -8.09 -5.92
CA VAL A 38 0.99 -7.80 -4.53
C VAL A 38 0.13 -8.95 -4.01
N LYS A 39 0.52 -9.50 -2.86
CA LYS A 39 -0.25 -10.53 -2.17
C LYS A 39 -0.75 -9.93 -0.86
N ILE A 40 -2.06 -9.78 -0.71
CA ILE A 40 -2.68 -9.20 0.50
C ILE A 40 -3.38 -10.32 1.26
N SER A 41 -3.04 -10.50 2.54
CA SER A 41 -3.71 -11.46 3.40
C SER A 41 -5.18 -11.10 3.58
N ALA A 42 -6.04 -12.12 3.77
CA ALA A 42 -7.46 -11.89 4.02
C ALA A 42 -7.68 -11.02 5.27
N LEU A 43 -6.81 -11.16 6.29
CA LEU A 43 -6.85 -10.34 7.51
C LEU A 43 -6.58 -8.87 7.21
N ALA A 44 -5.50 -8.57 6.49
CA ALA A 44 -5.14 -7.21 6.13
C ALA A 44 -6.24 -6.57 5.28
N LEU A 45 -6.73 -7.30 4.26
CA LEU A 45 -7.81 -6.83 3.41
C LEU A 45 -9.06 -6.49 4.21
N LEU A 46 -9.49 -7.38 5.11
CA LEU A 46 -10.67 -7.16 5.95
C LEU A 46 -10.49 -5.92 6.83
N LYS A 47 -9.34 -5.76 7.49
CA LYS A 47 -9.06 -4.59 8.33
C LYS A 47 -9.11 -3.28 7.54
N MET A 48 -8.46 -3.24 6.37
CA MET A 48 -8.43 -2.05 5.53
C MET A 48 -9.83 -1.69 5.01
N VAL A 49 -10.62 -2.67 4.55
CA VAL A 49 -11.99 -2.44 4.05
C VAL A 49 -12.93 -1.99 5.18
N VAL A 50 -12.84 -2.60 6.37
CA VAL A 50 -13.64 -2.19 7.53
C VAL A 50 -13.28 -0.76 7.96
N HIS A 51 -11.99 -0.42 7.99
CA HIS A 51 -11.54 0.93 8.32
C HIS A 51 -11.99 1.95 7.27
N ALA A 52 -11.77 1.69 5.97
CA ALA A 52 -12.23 2.54 4.88
C ALA A 52 -13.75 2.79 4.94
N ARG A 53 -14.54 1.76 5.24
CA ARG A 53 -15.99 1.89 5.41
C ARG A 53 -16.36 2.74 6.63
N SER A 54 -15.61 2.65 7.72
CA SER A 54 -15.87 3.44 8.93
C SER A 54 -15.65 4.95 8.74
N GLY A 55 -14.80 5.34 7.79
CA GLY A 55 -14.60 6.74 7.37
C GLY A 55 -15.82 7.36 6.66
N GLY A 56 -16.77 6.55 6.19
CA GLY A 56 -17.95 7.03 5.47
C GLY A 56 -17.57 7.75 4.17
N THR A 57 -17.74 9.07 4.14
CA THR A 57 -17.38 9.92 3.00
C THR A 57 -16.04 10.66 3.17
N ILE A 58 -15.35 10.44 4.29
CA ILE A 58 -14.05 11.05 4.60
C ILE A 58 -12.95 10.05 4.26
N GLU A 59 -11.85 10.54 3.70
CA GLU A 59 -10.67 9.73 3.45
C GLU A 59 -10.03 9.31 4.79
N VAL A 60 -9.70 8.03 4.93
CA VAL A 60 -8.93 7.52 6.05
C VAL A 60 -7.67 6.83 5.52
N MET A 61 -6.65 6.73 6.35
CA MET A 61 -5.42 6.05 5.98
C MET A 61 -4.84 5.20 7.09
N GLY A 62 -3.94 4.31 6.72
CA GLY A 62 -3.20 3.48 7.64
C GLY A 62 -1.97 2.87 7.00
N LEU A 63 -1.33 1.97 7.72
CA LEU A 63 -0.10 1.32 7.30
C LEU A 63 -0.27 -0.18 7.16
N MET A 64 0.56 -0.73 6.29
CA MET A 64 0.60 -2.14 5.94
C MET A 64 1.91 -2.74 6.42
N GLN A 65 1.83 -3.90 7.05
CA GLN A 65 2.99 -4.67 7.50
C GLN A 65 3.12 -5.94 6.68
N GLY A 66 4.36 -6.33 6.43
CA GLY A 66 4.64 -7.56 5.73
C GLY A 66 6.09 -7.72 5.33
N LYS A 67 6.30 -8.27 4.15
CA LYS A 67 7.63 -8.62 3.64
C LYS A 67 7.67 -8.58 2.13
N THR A 68 8.85 -8.79 1.59
CA THR A 68 9.09 -8.95 0.16
C THR A 68 9.42 -10.40 -0.17
N ASP A 69 9.01 -10.86 -1.34
CA ASP A 69 9.29 -12.20 -1.84
C ASP A 69 9.50 -12.12 -3.35
N ALA A 70 10.78 -12.08 -3.75
CA ALA A 70 11.19 -11.80 -5.12
C ALA A 70 10.51 -10.51 -5.67
N ASP A 71 9.79 -10.62 -6.79
CA ASP A 71 9.06 -9.53 -7.45
C ASP A 71 7.72 -9.16 -6.78
N SER A 72 7.46 -9.67 -5.57
CA SER A 72 6.17 -9.54 -4.88
C SER A 72 6.32 -8.78 -3.56
N ILE A 73 5.41 -7.83 -3.32
CA ILE A 73 5.19 -7.25 -1.99
C ILE A 73 4.05 -8.03 -1.33
N ILE A 74 4.31 -8.57 -0.14
CA ILE A 74 3.35 -9.36 0.62
C ILE A 74 2.88 -8.53 1.81
N VAL A 75 1.59 -8.20 1.82
CA VAL A 75 0.92 -7.51 2.93
C VAL A 75 0.29 -8.56 3.84
N MET A 76 0.84 -8.68 5.05
CA MET A 76 0.46 -9.68 6.05
C MET A 76 -0.58 -9.13 7.03
N ASP A 77 -0.45 -7.86 7.41
CA ASP A 77 -1.39 -7.17 8.29
C ASP A 77 -1.51 -5.68 7.93
N ALA A 78 -2.51 -5.01 8.49
CA ALA A 78 -2.71 -3.57 8.37
C ALA A 78 -3.23 -2.96 9.68
N PHE A 79 -2.95 -1.69 9.91
CA PHE A 79 -3.45 -0.94 11.06
C PHE A 79 -3.82 0.49 10.67
N ALA A 80 -4.88 1.01 11.29
CA ALA A 80 -5.36 2.37 11.09
C ALA A 80 -4.42 3.37 11.75
N LEU A 81 -4.18 4.50 11.09
CA LEU A 81 -3.57 5.66 11.74
C LEU A 81 -4.69 6.56 12.27
N PRO A 82 -4.49 7.24 13.42
CA PRO A 82 -5.48 8.14 14.01
C PRO A 82 -5.51 9.49 13.26
N VAL A 83 -5.60 9.44 11.93
CA VAL A 83 -5.49 10.60 11.06
C VAL A 83 -6.68 10.58 10.09
N GLU A 84 -7.42 11.68 10.05
CA GLU A 84 -8.46 11.91 9.07
C GLU A 84 -7.82 12.58 7.86
N GLY A 85 -7.87 11.91 6.71
CA GLY A 85 -7.40 12.44 5.44
C GLY A 85 -8.34 13.54 4.95
N THR A 86 -7.78 14.65 4.52
CA THR A 86 -8.49 15.58 3.64
C THR A 86 -7.63 15.78 2.42
N GLU A 87 -8.25 15.87 1.24
CA GLU A 87 -7.61 16.14 -0.06
C GLU A 87 -6.70 17.39 -0.09
N THR A 88 -6.64 18.18 0.98
CA THR A 88 -5.92 19.45 1.07
C THR A 88 -4.86 19.52 2.17
N ARG A 89 -4.71 18.50 3.04
CA ARG A 89 -3.76 18.56 4.16
C ARG A 89 -3.02 17.24 4.41
N VAL A 90 -1.73 17.24 4.09
CA VAL A 90 -0.74 16.18 4.41
C VAL A 90 0.00 16.53 5.70
N ASN A 91 -0.70 16.95 6.77
CA ASN A 91 -0.03 17.36 8.01
C ASN A 91 -0.27 16.40 9.16
N ALA A 92 -0.37 15.10 8.85
CA ALA A 92 -0.47 14.02 9.82
C ALA A 92 0.85 13.24 9.97
N GLN A 93 1.91 13.64 9.23
CA GLN A 93 3.15 12.87 9.15
C GLN A 93 3.84 12.74 10.52
N ALA A 94 3.94 13.79 11.33
CA ALA A 94 4.65 13.74 12.61
C ALA A 94 4.01 12.77 13.61
N ASP A 95 2.70 12.90 13.85
CA ASP A 95 1.96 12.03 14.78
C ASP A 95 1.86 10.58 14.25
N ALA A 96 1.78 10.43 12.92
CA ALA A 96 1.84 9.12 12.28
C ALA A 96 3.23 8.46 12.44
N TYR A 97 4.33 9.22 12.36
CA TYR A 97 5.68 8.71 12.56
C TYR A 97 5.92 8.25 14.00
N GLU A 98 5.44 9.00 14.99
CA GLU A 98 5.53 8.59 16.40
C GLU A 98 4.74 7.29 16.63
N TYR A 99 3.51 7.23 16.12
CA TYR A 99 2.69 6.03 16.17
C TYR A 99 3.36 4.84 15.46
N MET A 100 4.02 5.06 14.32
CA MET A 100 4.77 4.02 13.59
C MET A 100 5.88 3.40 14.42
N VAL A 101 6.67 4.23 15.10
CA VAL A 101 7.79 3.76 15.92
C VAL A 101 7.27 2.93 17.09
N ASP A 102 6.28 3.44 17.81
CA ASP A 102 5.69 2.76 18.97
C ASP A 102 5.01 1.45 18.59
N TYR A 103 4.25 1.46 17.49
CA TYR A 103 3.55 0.27 17.00
C TYR A 103 4.52 -0.79 16.47
N SER A 104 5.60 -0.39 15.79
CA SER A 104 6.66 -1.30 15.34
C SER A 104 7.38 -1.95 16.52
N GLN A 105 7.71 -1.18 17.56
CA GLN A 105 8.33 -1.72 18.79
C GLN A 105 7.41 -2.69 19.51
N THR A 106 6.13 -2.34 19.65
CA THR A 106 5.12 -3.18 20.31
C THR A 106 4.91 -4.50 19.56
N ASN A 107 4.86 -4.46 18.23
CA ASN A 107 4.73 -5.66 17.39
C ASN A 107 5.91 -6.62 17.54
N LYS A 108 7.14 -6.09 17.58
CA LYS A 108 8.34 -6.91 17.80
C LYS A 108 8.27 -7.61 19.16
N GLN A 109 7.79 -6.92 20.20
CA GLN A 109 7.59 -7.53 21.53
C GLN A 109 6.49 -8.61 21.51
N ALA A 110 5.49 -8.48 20.64
CA ALA A 110 4.43 -9.46 20.44
C ALA A 110 4.79 -10.60 19.47
N GLY A 111 6.05 -10.68 19.01
CA GLY A 111 6.54 -11.72 18.09
C GLY A 111 6.14 -11.50 16.62
N ARG A 112 5.70 -10.30 16.24
CA ARG A 112 5.45 -9.92 14.85
C ARG A 112 6.69 -9.23 14.30
N LEU A 113 7.39 -9.95 13.41
CA LEU A 113 8.72 -9.56 12.92
C LEU A 113 8.65 -8.72 11.64
N GLU A 114 7.48 -8.64 11.02
CA GLU A 114 7.23 -7.93 9.78
C GLU A 114 7.36 -6.41 9.95
N ASN A 115 8.11 -5.81 9.03
CA ASN A 115 8.25 -4.36 8.94
C ASN A 115 7.10 -3.74 8.15
N VAL A 116 7.00 -2.40 8.19
CA VAL A 116 6.10 -1.65 7.31
C VAL A 116 6.56 -1.82 5.86
N VAL A 117 5.63 -2.17 4.97
CA VAL A 117 5.87 -2.37 3.53
C VAL A 117 5.05 -1.42 2.66
N GLY A 118 4.25 -0.57 3.27
CA GLY A 118 3.40 0.36 2.54
C GLY A 118 2.37 1.05 3.41
N TRP A 119 1.53 1.82 2.73
CA TRP A 119 0.40 2.53 3.29
C TRP A 119 -0.86 2.25 2.47
N TYR A 120 -2.01 2.40 3.10
CA TYR A 120 -3.28 2.36 2.42
C TYR A 120 -4.09 3.60 2.75
N HIS A 121 -4.95 4.02 1.82
CA HIS A 121 -5.96 5.04 2.08
C HIS A 121 -7.24 4.75 1.30
N SER A 122 -8.32 5.44 1.65
CA SER A 122 -9.62 5.27 0.99
C SER A 122 -9.94 6.41 0.05
N HIS A 123 -10.54 6.11 -1.10
CA HIS A 123 -11.18 7.06 -2.01
C HIS A 123 -12.69 6.81 -2.11
N PRO A 124 -13.53 7.40 -1.24
CA PRO A 124 -14.96 7.08 -1.21
C PRO A 124 -15.73 7.59 -2.44
N GLY A 125 -15.98 6.71 -3.42
CA GLY A 125 -16.86 6.94 -4.56
C GLY A 125 -16.21 7.40 -5.87
N TYR A 126 -14.89 7.66 -5.89
CA TYR A 126 -14.18 8.17 -7.07
C TYR A 126 -13.10 7.24 -7.61
N GLY A 127 -13.10 5.97 -7.19
CA GLY A 127 -12.23 4.93 -7.75
C GLY A 127 -10.85 4.88 -7.12
N CYS A 128 -10.10 3.85 -7.47
CA CYS A 128 -8.77 3.57 -6.94
C CYS A 128 -7.69 4.04 -7.92
N TRP A 129 -7.04 5.15 -7.59
CA TRP A 129 -5.95 5.79 -8.34
C TRP A 129 -5.18 6.70 -7.38
N LEU A 130 -3.99 7.18 -7.78
CA LEU A 130 -3.21 8.11 -6.96
C LEU A 130 -3.41 9.55 -7.46
N SER A 131 -3.85 10.45 -6.58
CA SER A 131 -3.87 11.89 -6.82
C SER A 131 -2.45 12.47 -6.90
N GLY A 132 -2.30 13.74 -7.31
CA GLY A 132 -0.99 14.40 -7.27
C GLY A 132 -0.34 14.42 -5.88
N ILE A 133 -1.16 14.51 -4.82
CA ILE A 133 -0.70 14.44 -3.43
C ILE A 133 -0.24 13.02 -3.08
N ASP A 134 -0.99 12.00 -3.52
CA ASP A 134 -0.64 10.61 -3.25
C ASP A 134 0.62 10.20 -4.00
N VAL A 135 0.78 10.63 -5.25
CA VAL A 135 2.02 10.44 -6.03
C VAL A 135 3.19 11.08 -5.31
N SER A 136 3.07 12.35 -4.87
CA SER A 136 4.14 13.03 -4.15
C SER A 136 4.51 12.31 -2.83
N THR A 137 3.50 11.84 -2.10
CA THR A 137 3.67 11.09 -0.85
C THR A 137 4.33 9.73 -1.10
N GLN A 138 3.89 9.02 -2.14
CA GLN A 138 4.41 7.72 -2.52
C GLN A 138 5.86 7.82 -3.04
N MET A 139 6.19 8.85 -3.81
CA MET A 139 7.57 9.13 -4.24
C MET A 139 8.48 9.36 -3.03
N LEU A 140 8.05 10.17 -2.05
CA LEU A 140 8.80 10.41 -0.82
C LEU A 140 9.00 9.10 -0.03
N ASN A 141 7.95 8.29 0.12
CA ASN A 141 8.06 7.01 0.81
C ASN A 141 8.97 6.03 0.07
N GLN A 142 8.89 5.95 -1.26
CA GLN A 142 9.79 5.15 -2.10
C GLN A 142 11.24 5.67 -2.11
N GLN A 143 11.48 6.93 -1.69
CA GLN A 143 12.83 7.45 -1.53
C GLN A 143 13.45 7.03 -0.18
N PHE A 144 12.67 7.05 0.90
CA PHE A 144 13.19 6.89 2.27
C PHE A 144 12.88 5.55 2.93
N GLN A 145 11.84 4.84 2.48
CA GLN A 145 11.31 3.61 3.11
C GLN A 145 11.18 2.43 2.12
N GLU A 146 11.86 2.50 0.98
CA GLU A 146 11.82 1.47 -0.06
C GLU A 146 12.24 0.08 0.45
N PRO A 147 11.54 -1.03 0.09
CA PRO A 147 10.34 -1.13 -0.75
C PRO A 147 9.04 -0.66 -0.10
N PHE A 148 8.30 0.21 -0.80
CA PHE A 148 7.04 0.77 -0.30
C PHE A 148 5.89 0.68 -1.31
N LEU A 149 4.70 0.32 -0.84
CA LEU A 149 3.48 0.15 -1.64
C LEU A 149 2.39 1.14 -1.22
N ALA A 150 1.66 1.71 -2.19
CA ALA A 150 0.41 2.40 -1.95
C ALA A 150 -0.79 1.49 -2.29
N VAL A 151 -1.76 1.36 -1.40
CA VAL A 151 -3.04 0.69 -1.67
C VAL A 151 -4.17 1.70 -1.54
N VAL A 152 -5.07 1.71 -2.53
CA VAL A 152 -6.28 2.56 -2.52
C VAL A 152 -7.50 1.66 -2.47
N ILE A 153 -8.47 2.00 -1.62
CA ILE A 153 -9.74 1.27 -1.49
C ILE A 153 -10.90 2.23 -1.70
N ASP A 154 -11.87 1.89 -2.55
CA ASP A 154 -13.13 2.63 -2.65
C ASP A 154 -14.22 1.87 -1.87
N PRO A 155 -14.52 2.27 -0.61
CA PRO A 155 -15.53 1.58 0.19
C PRO A 155 -16.94 1.76 -0.37
N THR A 156 -17.22 2.88 -1.04
CA THR A 156 -18.54 3.18 -1.61
C THR A 156 -18.83 2.27 -2.81
N ARG A 157 -17.86 2.11 -3.72
CA ARG A 157 -17.96 1.19 -4.85
C ARG A 157 -17.93 -0.26 -4.41
N THR A 158 -17.16 -0.58 -3.38
CA THR A 158 -17.15 -1.94 -2.81
C THR A 158 -18.55 -2.37 -2.39
N VAL A 159 -19.28 -1.50 -1.70
CA VAL A 159 -20.65 -1.78 -1.26
C VAL A 159 -21.63 -1.84 -2.44
N SER A 160 -21.53 -0.93 -3.41
CA SER A 160 -22.49 -0.87 -4.52
C SER A 160 -22.30 -1.98 -5.56
N ALA A 161 -21.06 -2.41 -5.80
CA ALA A 161 -20.72 -3.45 -6.78
C ALA A 161 -20.74 -4.87 -6.19
N GLY A 162 -20.71 -5.01 -4.85
CA GLY A 162 -20.60 -6.32 -4.19
C GLY A 162 -19.25 -7.02 -4.40
N LYS A 163 -18.23 -6.28 -4.85
CA LYS A 163 -16.86 -6.72 -5.09
C LYS A 163 -15.92 -5.68 -4.49
N VAL A 164 -14.83 -6.12 -3.85
CA VAL A 164 -13.84 -5.18 -3.30
C VAL A 164 -13.22 -4.36 -4.43
N GLU A 165 -13.40 -3.05 -4.35
CA GLU A 165 -12.76 -2.06 -5.22
C GLU A 165 -11.44 -1.64 -4.56
N ILE A 166 -10.33 -2.13 -5.11
CA ILE A 166 -8.99 -1.97 -4.56
C ILE A 166 -7.98 -1.83 -5.70
N GLY A 167 -7.02 -0.93 -5.53
CA GLY A 167 -5.86 -0.79 -6.41
C GLY A 167 -4.57 -0.79 -5.60
N ALA A 168 -3.49 -1.29 -6.21
CA ALA A 168 -2.16 -1.32 -5.62
C ALA A 168 -1.17 -0.67 -6.58
N PHE A 169 -0.42 0.31 -6.09
CA PHE A 169 0.32 1.26 -6.90
C PHE A 169 1.73 1.49 -6.35
N ARG A 170 2.63 1.78 -7.30
CA ARG A 170 3.95 2.33 -7.05
C ARG A 170 4.20 3.40 -8.10
N THR A 171 4.91 4.45 -7.71
CA THR A 171 5.30 5.53 -8.62
C THR A 171 6.61 5.16 -9.32
N TYR A 172 6.78 5.66 -10.53
CA TYR A 172 8.04 5.63 -11.22
C TYR A 172 9.06 6.60 -10.60
N PRO A 173 10.37 6.33 -10.75
CA PRO A 173 11.40 7.28 -10.35
C PRO A 173 11.31 8.58 -11.14
N GLU A 174 11.74 9.68 -10.53
CA GLU A 174 11.79 10.99 -11.20
C GLU A 174 12.59 10.91 -12.52
N GLY A 175 12.02 11.44 -13.59
CA GLY A 175 12.62 11.46 -14.93
C GLY A 175 12.45 10.16 -15.74
N TYR A 176 11.93 9.08 -15.15
CA TYR A 176 11.54 7.89 -15.89
C TYR A 176 10.28 8.15 -16.72
N LYS A 177 10.26 7.66 -17.97
CA LYS A 177 9.07 7.69 -18.82
C LYS A 177 8.67 6.25 -19.12
N PRO A 178 7.52 5.77 -18.62
CA PRO A 178 7.05 4.44 -18.96
C PRO A 178 6.77 4.35 -20.47
N PRO A 179 6.81 3.14 -21.05
CA PRO A 179 6.27 2.90 -22.39
C PRO A 179 4.83 3.41 -22.50
N ASP A 180 4.38 3.75 -23.70
CA ASP A 180 2.97 4.09 -23.95
C ASP A 180 2.09 2.82 -23.89
N ASP A 181 1.98 2.26 -22.69
CA ASP A 181 1.05 1.18 -22.39
C ASP A 181 -0.36 1.75 -22.19
N PRO A 182 -1.39 1.01 -22.61
CA PRO A 182 -2.77 1.39 -22.33
C PRO A 182 -3.00 1.41 -20.82
N ILE A 183 -3.78 2.39 -20.35
CA ILE A 183 -4.22 2.46 -18.95
C ILE A 183 -4.88 1.12 -18.59
N SER A 184 -4.27 0.39 -17.65
CA SER A 184 -4.50 -1.04 -17.42
C SER A 184 -5.96 -1.39 -17.12
N GLU A 185 -6.71 -0.50 -16.47
CA GLU A 185 -8.13 -0.70 -16.18
C GLU A 185 -8.90 0.63 -16.26
N TYR A 186 -9.98 0.66 -17.03
CA TYR A 186 -10.87 1.81 -17.08
C TYR A 186 -11.72 1.85 -15.81
N GLN A 187 -11.61 2.94 -15.05
CA GLN A 187 -12.51 3.25 -13.95
C GLN A 187 -13.27 4.55 -14.27
N THR A 188 -14.55 4.61 -13.88
CA THR A 188 -15.31 5.86 -13.98
C THR A 188 -14.76 6.86 -12.98
N ILE A 189 -14.20 7.97 -13.42
CA ILE A 189 -13.67 9.03 -12.54
C ILE A 189 -14.60 10.25 -12.63
N PRO A 190 -15.03 10.84 -11.50
CA PRO A 190 -15.84 12.05 -11.51
C PRO A 190 -15.17 13.22 -12.24
N LEU A 191 -15.97 14.10 -12.86
CA LEU A 191 -15.46 15.23 -13.64
C LEU A 191 -14.58 16.20 -12.84
N ASN A 192 -14.84 16.36 -11.54
CA ASN A 192 -14.02 17.20 -10.66
C ASN A 192 -12.67 16.56 -10.28
N LYS A 193 -12.38 15.33 -10.72
CA LYS A 193 -11.16 14.58 -10.44
C LYS A 193 -10.38 14.15 -11.68
N ILE A 194 -11.01 14.23 -12.85
CA ILE A 194 -10.44 13.72 -14.10
C ILE A 194 -9.18 14.46 -14.55
N GLU A 195 -9.07 15.76 -14.23
CA GLU A 195 -7.88 16.55 -14.54
C GLU A 195 -6.67 16.07 -13.74
N ASP A 196 -6.82 15.96 -12.42
CA ASP A 196 -5.77 15.46 -11.53
C ASP A 196 -5.34 14.03 -11.90
N PHE A 197 -6.31 13.14 -12.14
CA PHE A 197 -6.01 11.80 -12.65
C PHE A 197 -5.22 11.83 -13.96
N GLY A 198 -5.65 12.65 -14.94
CA GLY A 198 -5.02 12.73 -16.25
C GLY A 198 -3.56 13.19 -16.19
N VAL A 199 -3.23 14.10 -15.26
CA VAL A 199 -1.87 14.62 -15.07
C VAL A 199 -0.94 13.58 -14.43
N HIS A 200 -1.46 12.76 -13.51
CA HIS A 200 -0.64 11.90 -12.66
C HIS A 200 -0.70 10.40 -13.01
N CYS A 201 -1.62 9.95 -13.87
CA CYS A 201 -1.79 8.53 -14.20
C CYS A 201 -0.58 7.81 -14.87
N LYS A 202 0.43 8.56 -15.31
CA LYS A 202 1.67 8.02 -15.91
C LYS A 202 2.91 8.21 -15.03
N GLN A 203 2.74 8.61 -13.77
CA GLN A 203 3.82 8.91 -12.82
C GLN A 203 4.07 7.77 -11.85
#